data_AF-A0A6L5FAM4-F1
#
_entry.id   AF-A0A6L5FAM4-F1
#
_cell.length_a   1.000
_cell.length_b   1.000
_cell.length_c   1.000
_cell.angle_alpha   90.00
_cell.angle_beta   90.00
_cell.angle_gamma   90.00
#
_symmetry.space_group_name_H-M   'P 1'
#
loop_
_entity.id
_entity.type
_entity.pdbx_description
1 polymer ?
#
loop_
_entity_poly.entity_id
_entity_poly.type
_entity_poly.pdbx_seq_one_letter_code
_entity_poly.pdbx_strand_id
1 'polypeptide(L)'
;METGGVTVNEGVIGWDARENLQRLPSIVYWGGLGTFDFRRFPGSNGDYHRSLDSFYQQFNDRPMREAGVDVSDRAPANWSPSLPPPPDDLWDTTTFAITRTEAEFFREQMARSCPDSLLTHLIMGSLDENEAQFPWDHPDAIDLPDPLTSNLDHAELFSLAIHGAALTYNLLLARSALERGMTGRSYDELGPSMRKGCQLGPMK
;
A
#
# COMPACT_ATOMS: atom_id res chain seq x y z
N MET A 1 -14.90 -24.97 -5.40
CA MET A 1 -14.61 -23.53 -5.49
C MET A 1 -13.10 -23.42 -5.38
N GLU A 2 -12.43 -23.53 -6.53
CA GLU A 2 -11.01 -23.19 -6.62
C GLU A 2 -10.90 -21.71 -6.28
N THR A 3 -10.09 -21.39 -5.28
CA THR A 3 -9.89 -20.03 -4.81
C THR A 3 -9.15 -19.25 -5.88
N GLY A 4 -9.87 -18.38 -6.59
CA GLY A 4 -9.24 -17.35 -7.42
C GLY A 4 -8.31 -16.48 -6.56
N GLY A 5 -7.22 -16.04 -7.16
CA GLY A 5 -6.18 -15.30 -6.45
C GLY A 5 -5.03 -14.88 -7.36
N VAL A 6 -4.07 -14.16 -6.78
CA VAL A 6 -2.88 -13.72 -7.53
C VAL A 6 -2.01 -14.94 -7.86
N THR A 7 -1.73 -15.17 -9.15
CA THR A 7 -0.97 -16.34 -9.62
C THR A 7 0.55 -16.20 -9.44
N VAL A 8 1.04 -14.98 -9.18
CA VAL A 8 2.45 -14.68 -8.91
C VAL A 8 2.59 -14.13 -7.48
N ASN A 9 3.40 -14.80 -6.65
CA ASN A 9 3.50 -14.60 -5.19
C ASN A 9 4.21 -13.31 -4.72
N GLU A 10 4.61 -12.43 -5.63
CA GLU A 10 5.36 -11.21 -5.33
C GLU A 10 4.43 -10.00 -5.42
N GLY A 11 4.29 -9.24 -4.32
CA GLY A 11 3.54 -7.98 -4.29
C GLY A 11 2.28 -7.95 -3.42
N VAL A 12 1.82 -9.08 -2.87
CA VAL A 12 0.70 -9.08 -1.91
C VAL A 12 1.18 -8.62 -0.54
N ILE A 13 0.53 -7.58 0.01
CA ILE A 13 0.84 -7.06 1.35
C ILE A 13 0.62 -8.18 2.38
N GLY A 14 1.63 -8.47 3.19
CA GLY A 14 1.54 -9.47 4.27
C GLY A 14 1.80 -10.91 3.83
N TRP A 15 2.26 -11.15 2.60
CA TRP A 15 2.60 -12.47 2.09
C TRP A 15 3.64 -13.20 2.97
N ASP A 16 4.76 -12.56 3.28
CA ASP A 16 5.86 -13.19 4.04
C ASP A 16 5.49 -13.53 5.49
N ALA A 17 4.49 -12.84 6.05
CA ALA A 17 4.04 -13.06 7.42
C ALA A 17 3.21 -14.35 7.58
N ARG A 18 2.57 -14.85 6.51
CA ARG A 18 1.75 -16.08 6.47
C ARG A 18 0.85 -16.25 7.71
N GLU A 19 1.10 -17.29 8.51
CA GLU A 19 0.31 -17.65 9.70
C GLU A 19 0.43 -16.64 10.85
N ASN A 20 1.44 -15.77 10.84
CA ASN A 20 1.62 -14.71 11.83
C ASN A 20 0.90 -13.40 11.46
N LEU A 21 0.05 -13.43 10.42
CA LEU A 21 -0.62 -12.24 9.92
C LEU A 21 -1.71 -11.78 10.89
N GLN A 22 -1.47 -10.66 11.58
CA GLN A 22 -2.41 -10.09 12.54
C GLN A 22 -3.62 -9.38 11.90
N ARG A 23 -3.49 -8.94 10.64
CA ARG A 23 -4.52 -8.21 9.90
C ARG A 23 -4.57 -8.67 8.46
N LEU A 24 -5.77 -8.97 7.97
CA LEU A 24 -5.97 -9.40 6.59
C LEU A 24 -5.59 -8.28 5.60
N PRO A 25 -4.99 -8.61 4.45
CA PRO A 25 -4.60 -7.61 3.44
C PRO A 25 -5.81 -6.88 2.86
N SER A 26 -6.97 -7.56 2.81
CA SER A 26 -8.24 -6.99 2.35
C SER A 26 -8.64 -5.73 3.11
N ILE A 27 -8.28 -5.59 4.38
CA ILE A 27 -8.55 -4.38 5.18
C ILE A 27 -7.68 -3.22 4.70
N VAL A 28 -6.41 -3.49 4.38
CA VAL A 28 -5.47 -2.48 3.89
C VAL A 28 -5.91 -1.98 2.51
N TYR A 29 -6.24 -2.90 1.60
CA TYR A 29 -6.79 -2.55 0.28
C TYR A 29 -8.10 -1.77 0.40
N TRP A 30 -9.01 -2.16 1.31
CA TRP A 30 -10.24 -1.42 1.58
C TRP A 30 -9.97 0.02 2.02
N GLY A 31 -8.97 0.24 2.87
CA GLY A 31 -8.53 1.58 3.26
C GLY A 31 -8.07 2.40 2.05
N GLY A 32 -7.13 1.85 1.28
CA GLY A 32 -6.58 2.51 0.09
C GLY A 32 -7.63 2.86 -0.97
N LEU A 33 -8.56 1.93 -1.25
CA LEU A 33 -9.66 2.17 -2.19
C LEU A 33 -10.56 3.36 -1.78
N GLY A 34 -10.72 3.59 -0.47
CA GLY A 34 -11.44 4.75 0.04
C GLY A 34 -10.63 6.04 -0.04
N THR A 35 -9.34 6.00 0.33
CA THR A 35 -8.44 7.16 0.28
C THR A 35 -8.27 7.69 -1.15
N PHE A 36 -8.16 6.80 -2.12
CA PHE A 36 -8.00 7.17 -3.53
C PHE A 36 -9.33 7.40 -4.26
N ASP A 37 -10.47 7.39 -3.55
CA ASP A 37 -11.81 7.62 -4.12
C ASP A 37 -12.21 6.63 -5.24
N PHE A 38 -11.59 5.44 -5.30
CA PHE A 38 -12.10 4.32 -6.12
C PHE A 38 -13.43 3.83 -5.55
N ARG A 39 -13.51 3.77 -4.22
CA ARG A 39 -14.72 3.45 -3.45
C ARG A 39 -15.27 4.73 -2.83
N ARG A 40 -16.52 5.06 -3.17
CA ARG A 40 -17.27 6.19 -2.62
C ARG A 40 -18.16 5.82 -1.44
N PHE A 41 -18.41 4.53 -1.24
CA PHE A 41 -19.17 4.05 -0.10
C PHE A 41 -18.49 4.46 1.22
N PRO A 42 -19.19 5.20 2.10
CA PRO A 42 -18.67 5.55 3.41
C PRO A 42 -18.93 4.39 4.38
N GLY A 43 -17.90 3.63 4.74
CA GLY A 43 -18.04 2.61 5.78
C GLY A 43 -16.97 1.52 5.77
N SER A 44 -17.11 0.62 6.74
CA SER A 44 -16.27 -0.57 6.82
C SER A 44 -16.67 -1.59 5.75
N ASN A 45 -15.79 -2.58 5.53
CA ASN A 45 -16.08 -3.67 4.60
C ASN A 45 -17.35 -4.46 5.05
N GLY A 46 -17.56 -4.63 6.36
CA GLY A 46 -18.76 -5.28 6.89
C GLY A 46 -20.05 -4.48 6.65
N ASP A 47 -19.99 -3.15 6.79
CA ASP A 47 -21.13 -2.28 6.51
C ASP A 47 -21.49 -2.30 5.02
N TYR A 48 -20.47 -2.32 4.17
CA TYR A 48 -20.64 -2.47 2.73
C TYR A 48 -21.39 -3.75 2.40
N HIS A 49 -20.92 -4.91 2.89
CA HIS A 49 -21.58 -6.18 2.68
C HIS A 49 -23.03 -6.20 3.15
N ARG A 50 -23.34 -5.56 4.29
CA ARG A 50 -24.72 -5.48 4.80
C ARG A 50 -25.62 -4.58 3.94
N SER A 51 -25.06 -3.53 3.35
CA SER A 51 -25.80 -2.55 2.53
C SER A 51 -25.99 -2.99 1.08
N LEU A 52 -25.21 -3.97 0.60
CA LEU A 52 -25.19 -4.39 -0.80
C LEU A 52 -26.57 -4.82 -1.32
N ASP A 53 -27.23 -5.73 -0.59
CA ASP A 53 -28.50 -6.30 -1.03
C ASP A 53 -29.59 -5.22 -1.18
N SER A 54 -29.71 -4.34 -0.18
CA SER A 54 -30.69 -3.25 -0.22
C SER A 54 -30.34 -2.19 -1.27
N PHE A 55 -29.06 -1.89 -1.46
CA PHE A 55 -28.59 -0.95 -2.48
C PHE A 55 -28.94 -1.43 -3.89
N TYR A 56 -28.63 -2.69 -4.23
CA TYR A 56 -28.87 -3.21 -5.57
C TYR A 56 -30.36 -3.50 -5.86
N GLN A 57 -31.15 -3.84 -4.83
CA GLN A 57 -32.61 -3.87 -4.97
C GLN A 57 -33.15 -2.49 -5.37
N GLN A 58 -32.77 -1.45 -4.63
CA GLN A 58 -33.21 -0.08 -4.92
C GLN A 58 -32.68 0.44 -6.27
N PHE A 59 -31.50 0.00 -6.69
CA PHE A 59 -30.91 0.37 -7.98
C PHE A 59 -31.64 -0.30 -9.16
N ASN A 60 -31.98 -1.59 -9.06
CA ASN A 60 -32.67 -2.34 -10.11
C ASN A 60 -34.17 -2.02 -10.21
N ASP A 61 -34.82 -1.68 -9.09
CA ASP A 61 -36.26 -1.42 -9.04
C ASP A 61 -36.66 -0.02 -9.55
N ARG A 62 -35.70 0.88 -9.81
CA ARG A 62 -35.99 2.21 -10.36
C ARG A 62 -36.02 2.17 -11.90
N PRO A 63 -37.18 2.34 -12.56
CA PRO A 63 -37.25 2.35 -14.01
C PRO A 63 -36.45 3.52 -14.58
N MET A 64 -35.56 3.21 -15.52
CA MET A 64 -34.82 4.16 -16.36
C MET A 64 -35.78 4.92 -17.29
N ARG A 65 -36.68 5.75 -16.74
CA ARG A 65 -37.57 6.65 -17.51
C ARG A 65 -38.31 7.57 -16.55
N GLU A 66 -37.67 8.66 -16.16
CA GLU A 66 -38.35 9.93 -15.98
C GLU A 66 -37.30 11.04 -16.08
N ALA A 67 -37.33 11.73 -17.21
CA ALA A 67 -36.56 12.95 -17.45
C ALA A 67 -37.12 14.03 -16.51
N GLY A 68 -36.58 14.12 -15.30
CA GLY A 68 -37.05 15.04 -14.28
C GLY A 68 -36.59 14.74 -12.86
N VAL A 69 -36.01 13.55 -12.60
CA VAL A 69 -35.40 13.27 -11.29
C VAL A 69 -34.11 14.06 -11.15
N ASP A 70 -34.06 14.95 -10.15
CA ASP A 70 -32.85 15.67 -9.77
C ASP A 70 -31.71 14.67 -9.54
N VAL A 71 -30.56 14.93 -10.15
CA VAL A 71 -29.37 14.05 -10.07
C VAL A 71 -28.92 13.88 -8.61
N SER A 72 -29.33 14.80 -7.73
CA SER A 72 -29.10 14.76 -6.28
C SER A 72 -29.82 13.62 -5.53
N ASP A 73 -30.90 13.07 -6.09
CA ASP A 73 -31.77 12.06 -5.43
C ASP A 73 -31.42 10.61 -5.82
N ARG A 74 -30.29 10.44 -6.54
CA ARG A 74 -29.68 9.14 -6.80
C ARG A 74 -28.83 8.75 -5.59
N ALA A 75 -29.05 7.53 -5.08
CA ALA A 75 -28.10 6.94 -4.14
C ALA A 75 -26.70 6.99 -4.79
N PRO A 76 -25.69 7.56 -4.12
CA PRO A 76 -24.36 7.67 -4.70
C PRO A 76 -23.85 6.27 -5.04
N ALA A 77 -23.30 6.12 -6.25
CA ALA A 77 -22.70 4.86 -6.66
C ALA A 77 -21.63 4.45 -5.63
N ASN A 78 -21.62 3.18 -5.23
CA ASN A 78 -20.64 2.65 -4.27
C ASN A 78 -19.19 2.78 -4.77
N TRP A 79 -19.03 2.86 -6.08
CA TRP A 79 -17.77 2.89 -6.81
C TRP A 79 -17.69 4.09 -7.74
N SER A 80 -16.47 4.52 -8.08
CA SER A 80 -16.26 5.59 -9.05
C SER A 80 -16.85 5.21 -10.43
N PRO A 81 -17.64 6.07 -11.09
CA PRO A 81 -18.29 5.76 -12.36
C PRO A 81 -17.30 5.64 -13.53
N SER A 82 -16.09 6.16 -13.38
CA SER A 82 -15.02 6.09 -14.38
C SER A 82 -14.13 4.84 -14.23
N LEU A 83 -14.50 3.88 -13.37
CA LEU A 83 -13.77 2.63 -13.26
C LEU A 83 -13.71 1.91 -14.62
N PRO A 84 -12.55 1.34 -14.98
CA PRO A 84 -12.44 0.48 -16.15
C PRO A 84 -13.37 -0.74 -16.01
N PRO A 85 -13.81 -1.31 -17.13
CA PRO A 85 -14.64 -2.51 -17.10
C PRO A 85 -13.90 -3.65 -16.39
N PRO A 86 -14.62 -4.51 -15.66
CA PRO A 86 -14.00 -5.67 -15.03
C PRO A 86 -13.38 -6.60 -16.09
N PRO A 87 -12.22 -7.21 -15.81
CA PRO A 87 -11.64 -8.21 -16.69
C PRO A 87 -12.48 -9.49 -16.72
N ASP A 88 -12.42 -10.24 -17.83
CA ASP A 88 -13.23 -11.45 -18.05
C ASP A 88 -12.91 -12.55 -17.03
N ASP A 89 -11.68 -12.60 -16.52
CA ASP A 89 -11.14 -13.60 -15.60
C ASP A 89 -11.08 -13.12 -14.13
N LEU A 90 -11.81 -12.05 -13.78
CA LEU A 90 -11.77 -11.39 -12.45
C LEU A 90 -11.89 -12.37 -11.26
N TRP A 91 -12.70 -13.43 -11.41
CA TRP A 91 -12.96 -14.39 -10.34
C TRP A 91 -12.03 -15.60 -10.34
N ASP A 92 -11.28 -15.80 -11.42
CA ASP A 92 -10.44 -16.97 -11.62
C ASP A 92 -8.98 -16.64 -11.30
N THR A 93 -8.47 -15.52 -11.81
CA THR A 93 -7.08 -15.10 -11.66
C THR A 93 -6.97 -13.61 -11.42
N THR A 94 -5.98 -13.17 -10.65
CA THR A 94 -5.64 -11.75 -10.51
C THR A 94 -4.15 -11.52 -10.75
N THR A 95 -3.80 -10.36 -11.27
CA THR A 95 -2.41 -9.93 -11.46
C THR A 95 -2.25 -8.48 -10.99
N PHE A 96 -1.03 -8.10 -10.62
CA PHE A 96 -0.67 -6.70 -10.39
C PHE A 96 -0.25 -5.99 -11.68
N ALA A 97 -0.20 -6.69 -12.82
CA ALA A 97 0.04 -6.09 -14.11
C ALA A 97 -1.13 -5.14 -14.45
N ILE A 98 -0.82 -3.85 -14.54
CA ILE A 98 -1.78 -2.83 -14.95
C ILE A 98 -1.65 -2.58 -16.44
N THR A 99 -2.78 -2.47 -17.13
CA THR A 99 -2.81 -1.99 -18.51
C THR A 99 -2.54 -0.49 -18.54
N ARG A 100 -2.14 0.03 -19.71
CA ARG A 100 -1.91 1.47 -19.88
C ARG A 100 -3.15 2.30 -19.54
N THR A 101 -4.34 1.85 -19.94
CA THR A 101 -5.60 2.56 -19.68
C THR A 101 -5.94 2.57 -18.18
N GLU A 102 -5.70 1.46 -17.48
CA GLU A 102 -5.87 1.41 -16.01
C GLU A 102 -4.87 2.30 -15.29
N ALA A 103 -3.61 2.34 -15.77
CA ALA A 103 -2.59 3.23 -15.22
C ALA A 103 -2.95 4.71 -15.41
N GLU A 104 -3.40 5.10 -16.60
CA GLU A 104 -3.88 6.46 -16.88
C GLU A 104 -5.06 6.85 -15.98
N PHE A 105 -6.04 5.94 -15.83
CA PHE A 105 -7.15 6.12 -14.88
C PHE A 105 -6.66 6.28 -13.44
N PHE A 106 -5.73 5.44 -12.99
CA PHE A 106 -5.17 5.49 -11.64
C PHE A 106 -4.46 6.83 -11.37
N ARG A 107 -3.67 7.31 -12.34
CA ARG A 107 -2.99 8.62 -12.29
C ARG A 107 -3.99 9.76 -12.13
N GLU A 108 -5.01 9.81 -12.99
CA GLU A 108 -6.04 10.86 -12.94
C GLU A 108 -6.81 10.83 -11.63
N GLN A 109 -7.14 9.63 -11.15
CA GLN A 109 -7.88 9.45 -9.91
C GLN A 109 -7.05 9.93 -8.71
N MET A 110 -5.77 9.57 -8.62
CA MET A 110 -4.89 10.03 -7.54
C MET A 110 -4.64 11.54 -7.56
N ALA A 111 -4.44 12.11 -8.75
CA ALA A 111 -4.29 13.56 -8.91
C ALA A 111 -5.52 14.33 -8.38
N ARG A 112 -6.71 13.71 -8.43
CA ARG A 112 -7.95 14.31 -7.91
C ARG A 112 -8.17 14.05 -6.42
N SER A 113 -7.89 12.84 -5.94
CA SER A 113 -8.22 12.44 -4.56
C SER A 113 -7.17 12.92 -3.56
N CYS A 114 -5.89 12.90 -3.94
CA CYS A 114 -4.77 13.17 -3.05
C CYS A 114 -3.69 13.98 -3.79
N PRO A 115 -3.97 15.20 -4.27
CA PRO A 115 -3.01 16.00 -5.06
C PRO A 115 -1.70 16.26 -4.30
N ASP A 116 -1.79 16.54 -3.00
CA ASP A 116 -0.65 16.93 -2.16
C ASP A 116 0.10 15.74 -1.55
N SER A 117 -0.13 14.53 -2.05
CA SER A 117 0.55 13.31 -1.57
C SER A 117 1.86 13.09 -2.31
N LEU A 118 2.92 12.72 -1.59
CA LEU A 118 4.20 12.31 -2.20
C LEU A 118 4.00 11.25 -3.30
N LEU A 119 3.13 10.26 -3.05
CA LEU A 119 2.83 9.22 -4.03
C LEU A 119 2.27 9.78 -5.34
N THR A 120 1.39 10.77 -5.25
CA THR A 120 0.81 11.44 -6.43
C THR A 120 1.87 12.22 -7.18
N HIS A 121 2.76 12.92 -6.48
CA HIS A 121 3.88 13.61 -7.12
C HIS A 121 4.81 12.65 -7.86
N LEU A 122 5.18 11.52 -7.24
CA LEU A 122 6.04 10.50 -7.89
C LEU A 122 5.36 9.86 -9.11
N ILE A 123 4.06 9.58 -9.02
CA ILE A 123 3.29 9.00 -10.12
C ILE A 123 3.11 9.99 -11.29
N MET A 124 3.06 11.28 -10.99
CA MET A 124 2.91 12.34 -11.99
C MET A 124 4.25 12.83 -12.55
N GLY A 125 5.33 12.60 -11.82
CA GLY A 125 6.71 12.98 -12.13
C GLY A 125 7.33 12.19 -13.28
N SER A 126 8.65 12.30 -13.38
CA SER A 126 9.41 11.67 -14.45
C SER A 126 9.50 10.16 -14.22
N LEU A 127 9.20 9.38 -15.26
CA LEU A 127 9.31 7.91 -15.24
C LEU A 127 10.77 7.45 -15.46
N ASP A 128 11.75 8.29 -15.12
CA ASP A 128 13.13 7.82 -15.18
C ASP A 128 13.25 6.67 -14.18
N GLU A 129 13.68 5.51 -14.65
CA GLU A 129 13.90 4.29 -13.87
C GLU A 129 15.09 4.48 -12.91
N ASN A 130 14.99 5.48 -12.04
CA ASN A 130 15.95 5.74 -11.01
C ASN A 130 15.58 4.87 -9.81
N GLU A 131 16.41 3.86 -9.57
CA GLU A 131 16.35 3.07 -8.34
C GLU A 131 16.82 3.94 -7.17
N ALA A 132 15.93 4.82 -6.69
CA ALA A 132 16.14 5.53 -5.44
C ALA A 132 15.94 4.55 -4.27
N GLN A 133 16.96 4.37 -3.46
CA GLN A 133 16.88 3.50 -2.29
C GLN A 133 15.95 4.09 -1.21
N PHE A 134 15.93 5.41 -1.09
CA PHE A 134 15.09 6.13 -0.16
C PHE A 134 14.27 7.22 -0.85
N PRO A 135 13.10 7.60 -0.30
CA PRO A 135 12.24 8.62 -0.91
C PRO A 135 12.91 10.00 -1.08
N TRP A 136 13.83 10.37 -0.20
CA TRP A 136 14.58 11.64 -0.27
C TRP A 136 15.75 11.62 -1.26
N ASP A 137 16.18 10.45 -1.74
CA ASP A 137 17.21 10.33 -2.77
C ASP A 137 16.63 10.44 -4.20
N HIS A 138 15.31 10.48 -4.33
CA HIS A 138 14.65 10.52 -5.62
C HIS A 138 14.91 11.87 -6.34
N PRO A 139 15.27 11.91 -7.63
CA PRO A 139 15.56 13.16 -8.34
C PRO A 139 14.39 14.16 -8.30
N ASP A 140 13.16 13.67 -8.44
CA ASP A 140 11.95 14.50 -8.35
C ASP A 140 11.70 15.06 -6.93
N ALA A 141 12.46 14.66 -5.91
CA ALA A 141 12.34 15.24 -4.57
C ALA A 141 12.73 16.73 -4.54
N ILE A 142 13.51 17.19 -5.51
CA ILE A 142 13.94 18.60 -5.63
C ILE A 142 12.77 19.53 -5.96
N ASP A 143 11.78 19.04 -6.73
CA ASP A 143 10.66 19.85 -7.22
C ASP A 143 9.38 19.69 -6.36
N LEU A 144 9.51 19.09 -5.18
CA LEU A 144 8.38 18.89 -4.28
C LEU A 144 7.92 20.20 -3.60
N PRO A 145 6.61 20.36 -3.35
CA PRO A 145 6.10 21.43 -2.51
C PRO A 145 6.73 21.45 -1.11
N ASP A 146 6.95 22.64 -0.55
CA ASP A 146 7.60 22.83 0.76
C ASP A 146 7.10 21.90 1.89
N PRO A 147 5.78 21.62 2.05
CA PRO A 147 5.31 20.72 3.10
C PRO A 147 5.82 19.28 2.93
N LEU A 148 5.96 18.80 1.69
CA LEU A 148 6.45 17.46 1.39
C LEU A 148 7.96 17.37 1.57
N THR A 149 8.70 18.39 1.14
CA THR A 149 10.15 18.48 1.35
C THR A 149 10.48 18.44 2.84
N SER A 150 9.79 19.26 3.65
CA SER A 150 10.00 19.23 5.11
C SER A 150 9.67 17.88 5.74
N ASN A 151 8.63 17.18 5.26
CA ASN A 151 8.30 15.84 5.73
C ASN A 151 9.37 14.81 5.35
N LEU A 152 9.96 14.92 4.15
CA LEU A 152 11.07 14.08 3.73
C LEU A 152 12.32 14.32 4.56
N ASP A 153 12.68 15.58 4.81
CA ASP A 153 13.81 15.94 5.67
C ASP A 153 13.64 15.36 7.07
N HIS A 154 12.44 15.51 7.66
CA HIS A 154 12.14 14.93 8.97
C HIS A 154 12.19 13.40 8.94
N ALA A 155 11.70 12.76 7.87
CA ALA A 155 11.75 11.32 7.72
C ALA A 155 13.19 10.81 7.61
N GLU A 156 14.06 11.50 6.88
CA GLU A 156 15.48 11.17 6.76
C GLU A 156 16.18 11.28 8.11
N LEU A 157 16.05 12.43 8.79
CA LEU A 157 16.66 12.68 10.10
C LEU A 157 16.17 11.67 11.14
N PHE A 158 14.87 11.36 11.12
CA PHE A 158 14.29 10.37 12.00
C PHE A 158 14.85 8.96 11.71
N SER A 159 14.91 8.57 10.44
CA SER A 159 15.48 7.28 10.03
C SER A 159 16.92 7.13 10.51
N LEU A 160 17.75 8.16 10.30
CA LEU A 160 19.14 8.19 10.76
C LEU A 160 19.25 8.08 12.29
N ALA A 161 18.44 8.85 13.01
CA ALA A 161 18.44 8.85 14.48
C ALA A 161 18.05 7.49 15.06
N ILE A 162 16.98 6.87 14.55
CA ILE A 162 16.52 5.55 15.00
C ILE A 162 17.52 4.46 14.64
N HIS A 163 18.08 4.51 13.44
CA HIS A 163 19.11 3.56 13.02
C HIS A 163 20.35 3.64 13.94
N GLY A 164 20.84 4.86 14.20
CA GLY A 164 21.96 5.08 15.11
C GLY A 164 21.68 4.65 16.55
N ALA A 165 20.46 4.88 17.05
CA ALA A 165 20.04 4.43 18.37
C ALA A 165 20.04 2.89 18.48
N ALA A 166 19.54 2.20 17.45
CA ALA A 166 19.52 0.73 17.41
C ALA A 166 20.95 0.14 17.40
N LEU A 167 21.86 0.70 16.60
CA LEU A 167 23.26 0.29 16.58
C LEU A 167 23.95 0.51 17.92
N THR A 168 23.73 1.68 18.53
CA THR A 168 24.30 2.02 19.84
C THR A 168 23.78 1.10 20.92
N TYR A 169 22.47 0.83 20.93
CA TYR A 169 21.84 -0.12 21.84
C TYR A 169 22.45 -1.52 21.68
N ASN A 170 22.54 -2.04 20.46
CA ASN A 170 23.11 -3.35 20.18
C ASN A 170 24.58 -3.45 20.63
N LEU A 171 25.36 -2.38 20.43
CA LEU A 171 26.74 -2.30 20.90
C LEU A 171 26.83 -2.32 22.43
N LEU A 172 26.01 -1.52 23.12
CA LEU A 172 25.99 -1.47 24.58
C LEU A 172 25.53 -2.81 25.18
N LEU A 173 24.54 -3.44 24.55
CA LEU A 173 24.06 -4.76 24.93
C LEU A 173 25.16 -5.82 24.78
N ALA A 174 25.87 -5.82 23.64
CA ALA A 174 26.98 -6.74 23.39
C ALA A 174 28.12 -6.55 24.41
N ARG A 175 28.47 -5.29 24.74
CA ARG A 175 29.47 -4.99 25.78
C ARG A 175 29.03 -5.49 27.16
N SER A 176 27.79 -5.23 27.55
CA SER A 176 27.26 -5.69 28.84
C SER A 176 27.20 -7.21 28.94
N ALA A 177 26.88 -7.91 27.85
CA ALA A 177 26.93 -9.36 27.79
C ALA A 177 28.36 -9.89 28.00
N LEU A 178 29.35 -9.28 27.34
CA LEU A 178 30.76 -9.65 27.51
C LEU A 178 31.24 -9.43 28.96
N GLU A 179 30.93 -8.29 29.57
CA GLU A 179 31.26 -7.98 30.97
C GLU A 179 30.66 -8.99 31.95
N ARG A 180 29.46 -9.50 31.65
CA ARG A 180 28.77 -10.51 32.47
C ARG A 180 29.23 -11.96 32.16
N GLY A 181 30.27 -12.12 31.36
CA GLY A 181 30.77 -13.45 30.97
C GLY A 181 29.82 -14.23 30.07
N MET A 182 28.80 -13.58 29.49
CA MET A 182 27.93 -14.16 28.48
C MET A 182 28.67 -14.12 27.15
N THR A 183 29.64 -15.03 26.98
CA THR A 183 30.28 -15.25 25.70
C THR A 183 29.25 -15.92 24.78
N GLY A 184 28.95 -15.26 23.66
CA GLY A 184 28.06 -15.81 22.65
C GLY A 184 28.58 -17.19 22.22
N ARG A 185 27.72 -18.20 22.31
CA ARG A 185 27.88 -19.42 21.51
C ARG A 185 28.20 -18.98 20.08
N SER A 186 29.25 -19.57 19.50
CA SER A 186 29.73 -19.24 18.16
C SER A 186 28.57 -19.11 17.17
N TYR A 187 28.66 -18.14 16.24
CA TYR A 187 27.71 -17.98 15.13
C TYR A 187 27.46 -19.29 14.35
N ASP A 188 28.38 -20.26 14.43
CA ASP A 188 28.25 -21.58 13.84
C ASP A 188 27.20 -22.49 14.51
N GLU A 189 26.86 -22.26 15.78
CA GLU A 189 25.88 -23.06 16.53
C GLU A 189 24.44 -22.54 16.39
N LEU A 190 24.24 -21.38 15.78
CA LEU A 190 22.91 -20.83 15.53
C LEU A 190 22.29 -21.56 14.33
N GLY A 191 21.19 -22.26 14.59
CA GLY A 191 20.41 -22.99 13.60
C GLY A 191 19.97 -22.10 12.43
N PRO A 192 19.70 -22.70 11.25
CA PRO A 192 19.54 -22.01 9.98
C PRO A 192 18.45 -20.91 9.93
N SER A 193 17.54 -20.85 10.91
CA SER A 193 16.50 -19.83 11.02
C SER A 193 17.01 -18.46 11.49
N MET A 194 18.11 -18.40 12.24
CA MET A 194 18.67 -17.12 12.75
C MET A 194 19.73 -16.49 11.83
N ARG A 195 20.23 -17.23 10.83
CA ARG A 195 21.22 -16.72 9.86
C ARG A 195 20.64 -15.75 8.82
N LYS A 196 19.31 -15.70 8.67
CA LYS A 196 18.64 -14.89 7.63
C LYS A 196 18.48 -13.40 7.99
N GLY A 197 18.68 -13.00 9.24
CA GLY A 197 18.51 -11.61 9.69
C GLY A 197 19.74 -10.70 9.54
N CYS A 198 20.86 -11.23 9.04
CA CYS A 198 22.14 -10.53 8.96
C CYS A 198 22.80 -10.73 7.60
N GLN A 199 22.08 -10.45 6.51
CA GLN A 199 22.72 -10.15 5.22
C GLN A 199 22.81 -8.64 5.08
N LEU A 200 23.79 -8.04 5.75
CA LEU A 200 24.34 -6.77 5.30
C LEU A 200 25.11 -7.10 4.02
N GLY A 201 24.51 -6.81 2.86
CA GLY A 201 25.19 -6.86 1.58
C GLY A 201 26.38 -5.89 1.59
N PRO A 202 27.48 -6.18 0.87
CA PRO A 202 28.60 -5.26 0.77
C PRO A 202 28.16 -3.99 0.05
N MET A 203 28.30 -2.83 0.71
CA MET A 203 28.25 -1.53 0.05
C MET A 203 29.42 -1.44 -0.94
N LYS A 204 29.12 -1.26 -2.22
CA LYS A 204 30.01 -0.63 -3.20
C LYS A 204 29.57 0.80 -3.40
#